data_AF-A0A392UBV9-F1
#
_entry.id   AF-A0A392UBV9-F1
#
_cell.length_a   1.000
_cell.length_b   1.000
_cell.length_c   1.000
_cell.angle_alpha   90.00
_cell.angle_beta   90.00
_cell.angle_gamma   90.00
#
_symmetry.space_group_name_H-M   'P 1'
#
loop_
_entity.id
_entity.type
_entity.pdbx_description
1 polymer ?
#
loop_
_entity_poly.entity_id
_entity_poly.type
_entity_poly.pdbx_seq_one_letter_code
_entity_poly.pdbx_strand_id
1 'polypeptide(L)' 'YGPYAAQMRAQEEERAADASAADASAADASNAGTPEFTFSELGLEDPAAFNNFMNPDPPADG' A
#
# COMPACT_ATOMS: atom_id res chain seq x y z
N TYR A 1 26.86 -7.12 26.97
CA TYR A 1 26.01 -7.26 25.77
C TYR A 1 24.67 -7.83 26.20
N GLY A 2 23.63 -7.01 26.36
CA GLY A 2 22.33 -7.45 26.90
C GLY A 2 21.15 -6.70 26.27
N PRO A 3 20.96 -5.40 26.58
CA PRO A 3 19.82 -4.63 26.07
C PRO A 3 19.92 -4.35 24.56
N TYR A 4 21.12 -4.11 24.03
CA TYR A 4 21.33 -3.88 22.59
C TYR A 4 20.97 -5.10 21.73
N ALA A 5 21.36 -6.29 22.17
CA ALA A 5 21.03 -7.53 21.45
C ALA A 5 19.52 -7.83 21.48
N ALA A 6 18.85 -7.49 22.59
CA ALA A 6 17.39 -7.61 22.70
C ALA A 6 16.68 -6.63 21.75
N GLN A 7 17.16 -5.39 21.64
CA GLN A 7 16.60 -4.39 20.72
C GLN A 7 16.80 -4.78 19.24
N MET A 8 17.95 -5.34 18.89
CA MET A 8 18.21 -5.84 17.55
C MET A 8 17.27 -6.99 17.17
N ARG A 9 17.05 -7.94 18.09
CA ARG A 9 16.10 -9.04 17.88
C ARG A 9 14.66 -8.54 17.73
N ALA A 10 14.22 -7.62 18.59
CA ALA A 10 12.86 -7.08 18.51
C ALA A 10 12.58 -6.37 17.17
N GLN A 11 13.54 -5.60 16.65
CA GLN A 11 13.41 -4.95 15.34
C GLN A 11 13.43 -5.92 14.15
N GLU A 12 14.15 -7.04 14.27
CA GLU A 12 14.17 -8.09 13.27
C GLU A 12 12.82 -8.84 13.23
N GLU A 13 12.26 -9.12 14.41
CA GLU A 13 10.97 -9.78 14.56
C GLU A 13 9.82 -8.90 14.08
N GLU A 14 9.84 -7.59 14.36
CA GLU A 14 8.89 -6.62 13.81
C GLU A 14 8.98 -6.55 12.28
N ARG A 15 10.19 -6.47 11.71
CA ARG A 15 10.38 -6.50 10.25
C ARG A 15 9.93 -7.80 9.61
N ALA A 16 10.15 -8.93 10.27
CA ALA A 16 9.68 -10.22 9.79
C ALA A 16 8.16 -10.32 9.83
N ALA A 17 7.52 -9.76 10.87
CA ALA A 17 6.07 -9.68 10.98
C ALA A 17 5.46 -8.76 9.90
N ASP A 18 6.08 -7.60 9.67
CA ASP A 18 5.64 -6.64 8.64
C ASP A 18 5.82 -7.21 7.22
N ALA A 19 6.97 -7.83 6.94
CA ALA A 19 7.20 -8.53 5.68
C ALA A 19 6.22 -9.69 5.46
N SER A 20 5.88 -10.45 6.50
CA SER A 20 4.88 -11.52 6.44
C SER A 20 3.46 -10.98 6.21
N ALA A 21 3.11 -9.85 6.83
CA ALA A 21 1.82 -9.19 6.61
C ALA A 21 1.72 -8.61 5.19
N ALA A 22 2.80 -8.05 4.65
CA ALA A 22 2.88 -7.59 3.27
C ALA A 22 2.76 -8.74 2.26
N ASP A 23 3.41 -9.88 2.51
CA ASP A 23 3.30 -11.09 1.68
C ASP A 23 1.88 -11.67 1.69
N ALA A 24 1.24 -11.70 2.86
CA ALA A 24 -0.16 -12.11 2.99
C ALA A 24 -1.13 -11.15 2.26
N SER A 25 -0.88 -9.84 2.33
CA SER A 25 -1.67 -8.81 1.60
C SER A 25 -1.50 -8.96 0.08
N ALA A 26 -0.27 -9.19 -0.39
CA ALA A 26 0.00 -9.44 -1.80
C ALA A 26 -0.65 -10.75 -2.29
N ALA A 27 -0.64 -11.80 -1.46
CA ALA A 27 -1.28 -13.08 -1.77
C ALA A 27 -2.81 -12.98 -1.80
N ASP A 28 -3.42 -12.16 -0.93
CA ASP A 28 -4.86 -11.87 -0.92
C ASP A 28 -5.26 -11.08 -2.17
N ALA A 29 -4.50 -10.04 -2.54
CA ALA A 29 -4.70 -9.29 -3.78
C ALA A 29 -4.53 -10.13 -5.06
N SER A 30 -3.78 -11.24 -4.98
CA SER A 30 -3.57 -12.17 -6.09
C SER A 30 -4.65 -13.26 -6.19
N ASN A 31 -5.26 -13.67 -5.07
CA ASN A 31 -6.28 -14.73 -5.01
C ASN A 31 -7.71 -14.18 -5.05
N ALA A 32 -7.96 -13.01 -4.46
CA ALA A 32 -9.19 -12.26 -4.64
C ALA A 32 -9.00 -11.42 -5.89
N GLY A 33 -9.38 -11.96 -7.05
CA GLY A 33 -9.27 -11.28 -8.34
C GLY A 33 -9.61 -9.80 -8.19
N THR A 34 -8.65 -8.95 -8.56
CA THR A 34 -8.75 -7.51 -8.32
C THR A 34 -10.06 -7.00 -8.90
N PRO A 35 -10.90 -6.30 -8.13
CA PRO A 35 -12.14 -5.75 -8.67
C PRO A 35 -11.80 -4.82 -9.84
N GLU A 36 -12.35 -5.12 -11.01
CA GLU A 36 -12.24 -4.26 -12.18
C GLU A 36 -13.32 -3.19 -12.09
N PHE A 37 -12.91 -1.93 -12.16
CA PHE A 37 -13.80 -0.78 -12.27
C PHE A 37 -13.56 -0.08 -13.60
N THR A 38 -14.64 0.35 -14.25
CA THR A 38 -14.52 1.16 -15.47
C THR A 38 -14.28 2.63 -15.13
N PHE A 39 -13.68 3.39 -16.06
CA PHE A 39 -13.49 4.84 -15.88
C PHE A 39 -14.80 5.58 -15.59
N SER A 40 -15.92 5.15 -16.19
CA SER A 40 -17.24 5.73 -15.93
C SER A 40 -17.79 5.42 -14.55
N GLU A 41 -17.49 4.24 -13.99
CA GLU A 41 -17.88 3.93 -12.60
C GLU A 41 -17.10 4.76 -11.57
N LEU A 42 -15.88 5.16 -11.92
CA LEU A 42 -15.02 5.99 -11.08
C LEU A 42 -15.23 7.50 -11.30
N GLY A 43 -16.12 7.91 -12.22
CA GLY A 43 -16.29 9.31 -12.60
C GLY A 43 -15.04 9.94 -13.22
N LEU A 44 -14.25 9.11 -13.91
CA LEU A 44 -12.99 9.46 -14.57
C LEU A 44 -13.15 9.45 -16.09
N GLU A 45 -14.25 10.01 -16.60
CA GLU A 45 -14.52 10.07 -18.04
C GLU A 45 -13.50 10.96 -18.77
N ASP A 46 -12.89 11.92 -18.07
CA ASP A 46 -11.74 12.69 -18.54
C ASP A 46 -10.42 11.97 -18.21
N PRO A 47 -9.60 11.61 -19.20
CA PRO A 47 -8.27 11.02 -18.99
C PRO A 47 -7.36 11.83 -18.06
N ALA A 48 -7.53 13.16 -17.99
CA ALA A 48 -6.76 13.99 -17.06
C ALA A 48 -7.16 13.76 -15.59
N ALA A 49 -8.41 13.38 -15.32
CA ALA A 49 -8.90 13.12 -13.97
C ALA A 49 -8.23 11.90 -13.32
N PHE A 50 -7.82 10.90 -14.11
CA PHE A 50 -7.10 9.74 -13.60
C PHE A 50 -5.75 10.12 -12.97
N ASN A 51 -5.01 11.03 -13.63
CA ASN A 51 -3.74 11.51 -13.07
C ASN A 51 -3.96 12.29 -11.77
N ASN A 52 -5.04 13.08 -11.67
CA ASN A 52 -5.38 13.78 -10.42
C ASN A 52 -5.80 12.81 -9.31
N PHE A 53 -6.52 11.73 -9.66
CA PHE A 53 -6.92 10.70 -8.72
C PHE A 53 -5.72 9.90 -8.20
N MET A 54 -4.76 9.57 -9.07
CA MET A 54 -3.55 8.84 -8.71
C MET A 54 -2.47 9.71 -8.09
N ASN A 55 -2.56 11.04 -8.19
CA ASN A 55 -1.58 11.94 -7.60
C ASN A 55 -1.80 11.99 -6.08
N PRO A 56 -0.87 11.46 -5.26
CA PRO A 56 -0.99 11.50 -3.80
C PRO A 56 -0.79 12.91 -3.25
N ASP A 57 -0.21 13.81 -4.05
CA ASP A 57 -0.04 15.20 -3.67
C ASP A 57 -1.38 15.92 -3.85
N PRO A 58 -2.00 16.43 -2.77
CA PRO A 58 -3.16 17.28 -2.92
C PRO A 58 -2.78 18.50 -3.77
N PRO A 59 -3.71 19.07 -4.55
CA PRO A 59 -3.45 20.33 -5.22
C PRO A 59 -2.96 21.31 -4.16
N ALA A 60 -1.78 21.90 -4.37
CA ALA A 60 -1.24 22.88 -3.46
C ALA A 60 -2.30 23.97 -3.32
N ASP A 61 -2.90 24.06 -2.12
CA ASP A 61 -3.94 25.02 -1.81
C ASP A 61 -3.53 26.41 -2.33
N GLY A 62 -4.40 27.00 -3.13
CA GLY A 62 -4.35 28.41 -3.55
C GLY A 62 -5.21 29.26 -2.64
#